data_AF-A0A9W3D939-F1
#
_entry.id   AF-A0A9W3D939-F1
#
_cell.length_a   1.000
_cell.length_b   1.000
_cell.length_c   1.000
_cell.angle_alpha   90.00
_cell.angle_beta   90.00
_cell.angle_gamma   90.00
#
_symmetry.space_group_name_H-M   'P 1'
#
loop_
_entity.id
_entity.type
_entity.pdbx_description
1 polymer ?
#
loop_
_entity_poly.entity_id
_entity_poly.type
_entity_poly.pdbx_seq_one_letter_code
_entity_poly.pdbx_strand_id
1 'polypeptide(L)'
;MIMLSCLPECDEEDESNRNQPESVTEEKPKEKESFFLSWYKHHLRNFYQAFKFPKGSSHVKPDDDDGLERNPMQSKEEATIIVQQAIIIPEISDPSLLLTEQCRRSLYTSLPALVQGRKWVLLYSTWRHGISLSTLYRKSLLWPGLSLLVVGDRKGSVFGGLVEAPLLPTDNKYQGTNSTFVFSDKSGQPTIYRPTGANRFYTLCSKDFLALGGGGRFALYLDSELLHGSSACSETYGNSCLANSQDFDVKEVELWGFVYGSKYDEILALSRTTESICRWS
;
A
#
# COMPACT_ATOMS: atom_id res chain seq x y z
N MET A 1 -21.79 -26.06 -83.30
CA MET A 1 -22.93 -26.95 -83.64
C MET A 1 -23.93 -26.81 -82.50
N ILE A 2 -25.12 -26.23 -82.78
CA ILE A 2 -26.35 -26.21 -81.94
C ILE A 2 -26.16 -25.60 -80.51
N MET A 3 -26.54 -24.34 -80.17
CA MET A 3 -27.82 -23.59 -80.24
C MET A 3 -28.76 -23.76 -79.02
N LEU A 4 -28.97 -22.64 -78.30
CA LEU A 4 -30.13 -22.23 -77.45
C LEU A 4 -30.47 -23.12 -76.22
N SER A 5 -31.16 -22.64 -75.17
CA SER A 5 -32.09 -21.51 -74.93
C SER A 5 -32.03 -21.06 -73.45
N CYS A 6 -32.65 -19.98 -72.93
CA CYS A 6 -33.22 -18.73 -73.45
C CYS A 6 -33.24 -17.68 -72.30
N LEU A 7 -33.22 -16.39 -72.68
CA LEU A 7 -33.52 -15.20 -71.84
C LEU A 7 -35.08 -15.02 -71.71
N PRO A 8 -35.70 -13.97 -71.10
CA PRO A 8 -35.14 -12.63 -70.80
C PRO A 8 -35.70 -11.82 -69.58
N GLU A 9 -35.18 -10.57 -69.40
CA GLU A 9 -35.88 -9.27 -69.05
C GLU A 9 -36.82 -9.22 -67.79
N CYS A 10 -37.23 -8.12 -67.12
CA CYS A 10 -36.99 -6.66 -67.00
C CYS A 10 -37.80 -6.17 -65.73
N ASP A 11 -37.65 -5.00 -65.09
CA ASP A 11 -36.74 -3.84 -65.26
C ASP A 11 -36.61 -2.96 -63.96
N GLU A 12 -35.94 -1.82 -64.13
CA GLU A 12 -35.66 -0.56 -63.38
C GLU A 12 -36.64 0.08 -62.35
N GLU A 13 -36.15 1.18 -61.76
CA GLU A 13 -36.74 2.26 -60.92
C GLU A 13 -37.04 1.95 -59.43
N ASP A 14 -36.30 2.49 -58.45
CA ASP A 14 -36.19 3.89 -57.95
C ASP A 14 -37.47 4.47 -57.31
N GLU A 15 -37.48 4.63 -55.97
CA GLU A 15 -37.79 5.94 -55.39
C GLU A 15 -37.25 6.13 -53.95
N SER A 16 -36.99 7.39 -53.62
CA SER A 16 -36.28 7.82 -52.41
C SER A 16 -37.14 7.94 -51.15
N ASN A 17 -36.58 7.71 -49.96
CA ASN A 17 -36.93 8.57 -48.82
C ASN A 17 -35.79 8.79 -47.79
N ARG A 18 -35.07 9.90 -48.02
CA ARG A 18 -34.58 10.88 -47.04
C ARG A 18 -34.69 10.54 -45.54
N ASN A 19 -33.55 10.33 -44.85
CA ASN A 19 -33.16 11.09 -43.63
C ASN A 19 -31.81 10.62 -43.03
N GLN A 20 -30.93 11.58 -42.75
CA GLN A 20 -29.88 11.57 -41.72
C GLN A 20 -30.03 12.87 -40.90
N PRO A 21 -29.43 13.03 -39.71
CA PRO A 21 -29.06 12.02 -38.71
C PRO A 21 -29.68 12.34 -37.33
N GLU A 22 -29.83 11.35 -36.43
CA GLU A 22 -30.01 11.64 -35.00
C GLU A 22 -28.72 11.41 -34.21
N SER A 23 -28.27 12.49 -33.57
CA SER A 23 -27.10 12.52 -32.71
C SER A 23 -27.42 11.94 -31.34
N VAL A 24 -26.92 10.75 -31.02
CA VAL A 24 -26.85 10.28 -29.64
C VAL A 24 -25.64 10.92 -28.97
N THR A 25 -25.88 11.92 -28.13
CA THR A 25 -24.87 12.50 -27.24
C THR A 25 -24.52 11.52 -26.12
N GLU A 26 -23.33 10.92 -26.18
CA GLU A 26 -22.74 10.28 -24.99
C GLU A 26 -22.38 11.34 -23.94
N GLU A 27 -23.28 11.57 -22.98
CA GLU A 27 -22.97 12.36 -21.80
C GLU A 27 -21.99 11.60 -20.88
N LYS A 28 -20.80 12.19 -20.69
CA LYS A 28 -19.78 11.65 -19.77
C LYS A 28 -20.15 11.97 -18.32
N PRO A 29 -20.23 10.99 -17.40
CA PRO A 29 -20.49 11.25 -15.98
C PRO A 29 -19.24 11.83 -15.28
N LYS A 30 -19.01 13.14 -15.41
CA LYS A 30 -17.83 13.85 -14.87
C LYS A 30 -17.93 14.29 -13.40
N GLU A 31 -19.12 14.26 -12.80
CA GLU A 31 -19.36 14.96 -11.52
C GLU A 31 -18.92 14.18 -10.27
N LYS A 32 -19.01 12.84 -10.27
CA LYS A 32 -18.72 12.04 -9.08
C LYS A 32 -17.22 11.89 -8.80
N GLU A 33 -16.38 11.75 -9.82
CA GLU A 33 -14.92 11.86 -9.67
C GLU A 33 -14.54 13.25 -9.13
N SER A 34 -15.18 14.30 -9.63
CA SER A 34 -14.92 15.69 -9.21
C SER A 34 -15.12 15.89 -7.71
N PHE A 35 -16.18 15.33 -7.11
CA PHE A 35 -16.44 15.49 -5.67
C PHE A 35 -15.38 14.81 -4.79
N PHE A 36 -15.03 13.55 -5.08
CA PHE A 36 -14.00 12.84 -4.30
C PHE A 36 -12.58 13.40 -4.53
N LEU A 37 -12.25 13.79 -5.77
CA LEU A 37 -11.01 14.51 -6.08
C LEU A 37 -10.98 15.90 -5.44
N SER A 38 -12.12 16.57 -5.26
CA SER A 38 -12.24 17.86 -4.56
C SER A 38 -12.00 17.70 -3.06
N TRP A 39 -12.63 16.70 -2.42
CA TRP A 39 -12.37 16.35 -1.02
C TRP A 39 -10.90 16.02 -0.76
N TYR A 40 -10.30 15.20 -1.64
CA TYR A 40 -8.87 14.87 -1.66
C TYR A 40 -7.97 16.12 -1.80
N LYS A 41 -8.25 17.00 -2.79
CA LYS A 41 -7.50 18.26 -3.00
C LYS A 41 -7.62 19.21 -1.80
N HIS A 42 -8.79 19.29 -1.17
CA HIS A 42 -9.01 20.10 0.02
C HIS A 42 -8.20 19.59 1.22
N HIS A 43 -8.16 18.26 1.43
CA HIS A 43 -7.41 17.66 2.54
C HIS A 43 -5.89 17.83 2.38
N LEU A 44 -5.36 17.69 1.16
CA LEU A 44 -3.94 17.94 0.87
C LEU A 44 -3.51 19.38 1.17
N ARG A 45 -4.34 20.39 0.87
CA ARG A 45 -3.99 21.80 1.09
C ARG A 45 -3.70 22.11 2.56
N ASN A 46 -4.44 21.50 3.48
CA ASN A 46 -4.26 21.66 4.92
C ASN A 46 -2.97 20.97 5.41
N PHE A 47 -2.54 19.90 4.75
CA PHE A 47 -1.31 19.17 5.11
C PHE A 47 -0.03 19.97 4.78
N TYR A 48 -0.02 20.69 3.65
CA TYR A 48 1.14 21.50 3.22
C TYR A 48 1.32 22.80 4.00
N GLN A 49 0.30 23.33 4.66
CA GLN A 49 0.38 24.60 5.41
C GLN A 49 0.96 24.46 6.82
N ALA A 50 1.11 23.24 7.34
CA ALA A 50 1.57 22.98 8.71
C ALA A 50 3.10 22.94 8.89
N PHE A 51 3.89 22.91 7.81
CA PHE A 51 5.35 22.81 7.89
C PHE A 51 6.06 24.16 7.67
N LYS A 52 6.26 24.90 8.77
CA LYS A 52 7.27 25.97 8.88
C LYS A 52 8.16 25.74 10.09
N PHE A 53 9.41 25.37 9.86
CA PHE A 53 10.44 25.30 10.91
C PHE A 53 11.15 26.65 11.07
N PRO A 54 11.30 27.19 12.30
CA PRO A 54 12.29 28.22 12.59
C PRO A 54 13.67 27.58 12.83
N LYS A 55 14.74 28.17 12.27
CA LYS A 55 16.13 27.79 12.57
C LYS A 55 16.53 28.35 13.94
N GLY A 56 17.12 27.51 14.79
CA GLY A 56 17.76 27.91 16.04
C GLY A 56 19.23 27.50 16.06
N SER A 57 20.12 28.45 16.33
CA SER A 57 21.57 28.25 16.47
C SER A 57 21.96 28.38 17.95
N SER A 58 22.89 27.57 18.43
CA SER A 58 23.75 27.95 19.57
C SER A 58 25.06 27.14 19.57
N HIS A 59 26.07 27.71 20.22
CA HIS A 59 27.48 27.38 20.08
C HIS A 59 28.13 27.53 21.46
N VAL A 60 28.66 26.46 22.06
CA VAL A 60 29.29 26.50 23.40
C VAL A 60 30.47 25.53 23.46
N LYS A 61 31.62 26.00 23.97
CA LYS A 61 32.77 25.20 24.41
C LYS A 61 32.71 24.98 25.94
N PRO A 62 33.48 24.02 26.48
CA PRO A 62 34.48 24.42 27.48
C PRO A 62 35.84 23.74 27.30
N ASP A 63 36.83 24.24 28.06
CA ASP A 63 38.26 23.90 28.00
C ASP A 63 38.67 22.82 29.05
N ASP A 64 39.99 22.65 29.26
CA ASP A 64 40.69 21.41 29.68
C ASP A 64 40.80 21.07 31.20
N ASP A 65 41.50 19.94 31.46
CA ASP A 65 42.09 19.42 32.72
C ASP A 65 41.14 18.78 33.77
N ASP A 66 41.52 17.74 34.54
CA ASP A 66 42.80 17.04 34.74
C ASP A 66 42.53 15.52 34.93
N GLY A 67 43.53 14.65 34.77
CA GLY A 67 43.38 13.18 34.72
C GLY A 67 43.86 12.41 35.94
N LEU A 68 43.18 11.30 36.28
CA LEU A 68 43.73 10.21 37.10
C LEU A 68 43.21 8.84 36.62
N GLU A 69 44.06 7.82 36.67
CA GLU A 69 43.97 6.61 35.83
C GLU A 69 43.60 5.33 36.63
N ARG A 70 43.01 4.32 35.92
CA ARG A 70 42.96 2.85 36.20
C ARG A 70 41.69 2.21 36.80
N ASN A 71 40.75 1.86 35.89
CA ASN A 71 40.33 0.48 35.49
C ASN A 71 40.30 -0.70 36.49
N PRO A 72 39.47 -1.75 36.25
CA PRO A 72 38.15 -1.79 35.59
C PRO A 72 37.13 -2.77 36.26
N MET A 73 35.97 -3.00 35.63
CA MET A 73 35.05 -4.15 35.81
C MET A 73 34.33 -4.31 37.17
N GLN A 74 33.11 -3.75 37.30
CA GLN A 74 31.89 -4.42 37.83
C GLN A 74 30.70 -3.44 37.93
N SER A 75 30.04 -3.11 36.80
CA SER A 75 28.77 -2.36 36.80
C SER A 75 27.99 -2.37 35.46
N LYS A 76 28.42 -3.16 34.46
CA LYS A 76 27.75 -3.21 33.14
C LYS A 76 26.46 -4.01 33.11
N GLU A 77 26.15 -4.81 34.13
CA GLU A 77 24.91 -5.61 34.16
C GLU A 77 23.72 -4.83 34.76
N GLU A 78 23.93 -4.03 35.80
CA GLU A 78 22.86 -3.28 36.48
C GLU A 78 22.26 -2.15 35.63
N ALA A 79 23.03 -1.54 34.72
CA ALA A 79 22.54 -0.53 33.79
C ALA A 79 21.53 -1.08 32.76
N THR A 80 21.43 -2.41 32.59
CA THR A 80 20.52 -3.05 31.63
C THR A 80 19.08 -3.15 32.14
N ILE A 81 18.86 -2.93 33.45
CA ILE A 81 17.61 -3.26 34.13
C ILE A 81 16.57 -2.11 34.08
N ILE A 82 16.97 -0.88 33.74
CA ILE A 82 16.12 0.33 33.91
C ILE A 82 15.53 0.89 32.59
N VAL A 83 15.80 0.27 31.42
CA VAL A 83 15.20 0.69 30.13
C VAL A 83 14.41 -0.41 29.40
N GLN A 84 13.91 -1.42 30.13
CA GLN A 84 12.72 -2.15 29.70
C GLN A 84 11.45 -1.38 30.07
N GLN A 85 11.36 -0.14 29.59
CA GLN A 85 10.11 0.59 29.56
C GLN A 85 9.22 -0.13 28.53
N ALA A 86 8.31 -0.97 29.03
CA ALA A 86 7.48 -1.84 28.20
C ALA A 86 6.81 -1.00 27.10
N ILE A 87 7.18 -1.25 25.85
CA ILE A 87 6.68 -0.47 24.71
C ILE A 87 5.17 -0.67 24.66
N ILE A 88 4.41 0.36 25.02
CA ILE A 88 2.96 0.37 24.95
C ILE A 88 2.61 0.43 23.46
N ILE A 89 2.40 -0.75 22.88
CA ILE A 89 1.99 -0.89 21.48
C ILE A 89 0.50 -0.55 21.41
N PRO A 90 0.10 0.38 20.51
CA PRO A 90 -1.31 0.71 20.31
C PRO A 90 -2.17 -0.52 20.00
N GLU A 91 -3.42 -0.48 20.46
CA GLU A 91 -4.41 -1.50 20.12
C GLU A 91 -4.64 -1.58 18.60
N ILE A 92 -4.93 -2.80 18.15
CA ILE A 92 -5.36 -3.12 16.78
C ILE A 92 -6.89 -3.25 16.76
N SER A 93 -7.55 -2.78 15.71
CA SER A 93 -9.02 -2.75 15.64
C SER A 93 -9.70 -4.12 15.57
N ASP A 94 -8.95 -5.11 15.12
CA ASP A 94 -9.35 -6.47 14.83
C ASP A 94 -8.13 -7.37 15.11
N PRO A 95 -8.29 -8.67 15.45
CA PRO A 95 -7.16 -9.58 15.50
C PRO A 95 -6.59 -9.81 14.09
N SER A 96 -5.26 -9.82 13.95
CA SER A 96 -4.59 -10.22 12.70
C SER A 96 -4.56 -11.73 12.57
N LEU A 97 -4.75 -12.24 11.36
CA LEU A 97 -4.58 -13.65 10.99
C LEU A 97 -3.13 -14.00 10.64
N LEU A 98 -2.26 -13.00 10.55
CA LEU A 98 -0.87 -13.09 10.07
C LEU A 98 0.15 -12.64 11.11
N LEU A 99 -0.06 -11.48 11.74
CA LEU A 99 0.89 -10.89 12.68
C LEU A 99 0.76 -11.53 14.06
N THR A 100 1.73 -12.36 14.43
CA THR A 100 1.94 -12.72 15.84
C THR A 100 2.25 -11.47 16.65
N GLU A 101 1.97 -11.50 17.96
CA GLU A 101 2.17 -10.34 18.82
C GLU A 101 3.64 -9.86 18.81
N GLN A 102 4.59 -10.81 18.80
CA GLN A 102 6.02 -10.55 18.71
C GLN A 102 6.42 -9.94 17.36
N CYS A 103 5.88 -10.45 16.24
CA CYS A 103 6.08 -9.86 14.91
C CYS A 103 5.58 -8.41 14.88
N ARG A 104 4.38 -8.15 15.42
CA ARG A 104 3.81 -6.81 15.58
C ARG A 104 4.70 -5.89 16.42
N ARG A 105 5.31 -6.38 17.52
CA ARG A 105 6.27 -5.59 18.33
C ARG A 105 7.45 -5.10 17.48
N SER A 106 8.10 -6.01 16.77
CA SER A 106 9.30 -5.73 15.95
C SER A 106 9.02 -4.84 14.74
N LEU A 107 7.81 -4.96 14.15
CA LEU A 107 7.33 -4.07 13.11
C LEU A 107 7.04 -2.66 13.67
N TYR A 108 6.37 -2.56 14.82
CA TYR A 108 6.02 -1.28 15.45
C TYR A 108 7.26 -0.43 15.78
N THR A 109 8.32 -1.02 16.34
CA THR A 109 9.60 -0.33 16.59
C THR A 109 10.28 0.15 15.32
N SER A 110 9.96 -0.46 14.18
CA SER A 110 10.55 -0.17 12.88
C SER A 110 9.78 0.87 12.07
N LEU A 111 8.55 1.22 12.48
CA LEU A 111 7.73 2.26 11.87
C LEU A 111 8.36 3.66 12.02
N PRO A 112 8.20 4.54 11.02
CA PRO A 112 8.58 5.96 11.15
C PRO A 112 7.89 6.65 12.33
N ALA A 113 8.63 7.52 13.03
CA ALA A 113 8.13 8.26 14.20
C ALA A 113 6.81 9.02 13.95
N LEU A 114 6.55 9.44 12.69
CA LEU A 114 5.30 10.07 12.27
C LEU A 114 4.04 9.24 12.57
N VAL A 115 4.15 7.90 12.57
CA VAL A 115 3.02 6.96 12.78
C VAL A 115 3.15 6.11 14.05
N GLN A 116 4.23 6.23 14.80
CA GLN A 116 4.32 5.67 16.15
C GLN A 116 3.25 6.32 17.07
N GLY A 117 2.74 5.56 18.04
CA GLY A 117 1.64 5.97 18.93
C GLY A 117 0.25 6.01 18.31
N ARG A 118 0.10 5.85 16.98
CA ARG A 118 -1.21 5.82 16.31
C ARG A 118 -1.88 4.45 16.45
N LYS A 119 -3.22 4.42 16.53
CA LYS A 119 -3.99 3.18 16.56
C LYS A 119 -3.98 2.50 15.19
N TRP A 120 -3.93 1.18 15.18
CA TRP A 120 -3.90 0.38 13.96
C TRP A 120 -5.33 -0.02 13.59
N VAL A 121 -5.78 0.34 12.39
CA VAL A 121 -7.10 -0.06 11.87
C VAL A 121 -6.94 -0.97 10.66
N LEU A 122 -7.60 -2.13 10.67
CA LEU A 122 -7.69 -3.02 9.53
C LEU A 122 -8.57 -2.36 8.46
N LEU A 123 -7.93 -1.81 7.42
CA LEU A 123 -8.62 -1.15 6.31
C LEU A 123 -9.16 -2.18 5.32
N TYR A 124 -8.34 -3.19 5.02
CA TYR A 124 -8.65 -4.27 4.09
C TYR A 124 -8.08 -5.59 4.60
N SER A 125 -8.75 -6.68 4.27
CA SER A 125 -8.27 -8.05 4.44
C SER A 125 -8.99 -8.96 3.45
N THR A 126 -8.31 -9.96 2.89
CA THR A 126 -8.94 -10.94 1.97
C THR A 126 -10.04 -11.74 2.66
N TRP A 127 -9.85 -12.11 3.93
CA TRP A 127 -10.84 -12.81 4.77
C TRP A 127 -12.15 -12.04 4.94
N ARG A 128 -12.07 -10.72 5.14
CA ARG A 128 -13.25 -9.87 5.40
C ARG A 128 -13.88 -9.24 4.16
N HIS A 129 -13.08 -8.99 3.11
CA HIS A 129 -13.49 -8.12 2.00
C HIS A 129 -13.37 -8.79 0.62
N GLY A 130 -12.98 -10.08 0.58
CA GLY A 130 -12.82 -10.85 -0.64
C GLY A 130 -11.50 -10.58 -1.36
N ILE A 131 -11.15 -11.51 -2.24
CA ILE A 131 -9.87 -11.60 -2.96
C ILE A 131 -9.87 -10.74 -4.23
N SER A 132 -9.82 -9.41 -4.06
CA SER A 132 -9.81 -8.48 -5.18
C SER A 132 -8.93 -7.26 -4.91
N LEU A 133 -7.94 -7.07 -5.78
CA LEU A 133 -7.03 -5.93 -5.74
C LEU A 133 -7.77 -4.58 -5.89
N SER A 134 -8.83 -4.52 -6.70
CA SER A 134 -9.69 -3.35 -6.83
C SER A 134 -10.36 -2.97 -5.50
N THR A 135 -10.79 -3.95 -4.71
CA THR A 135 -11.34 -3.74 -3.37
C THR A 135 -10.27 -3.26 -2.39
N LEU A 136 -9.05 -3.80 -2.46
CA LEU A 136 -7.89 -3.36 -1.68
C LEU A 136 -7.57 -1.87 -1.96
N TYR A 137 -7.48 -1.48 -3.23
CA TYR A 137 -7.26 -0.08 -3.63
C TYR A 137 -8.36 0.84 -3.09
N ARG A 138 -9.63 0.47 -3.28
CA ARG A 138 -10.76 1.26 -2.80
C ARG A 138 -10.78 1.39 -1.27
N LYS A 139 -10.45 0.33 -0.53
CA LYS A 139 -10.33 0.38 0.95
C LYS A 139 -9.10 1.18 1.42
N SER A 140 -8.03 1.26 0.63
CA SER A 140 -6.86 2.11 0.93
C SER A 140 -7.18 3.62 0.92
N LEU A 141 -8.26 4.05 0.25
CA LEU A 141 -8.74 5.44 0.26
C LEU A 141 -9.30 5.88 1.62
N LEU A 142 -9.67 4.93 2.51
CA LEU A 142 -10.27 5.25 3.81
C LEU A 142 -9.32 6.05 4.72
N TRP A 143 -8.01 5.82 4.61
CA TRP A 143 -7.02 6.52 5.43
C TRP A 143 -5.70 6.77 4.68
N PRO A 144 -5.55 7.95 4.04
CA PRO A 144 -4.30 8.34 3.38
C PRO A 144 -3.11 8.47 4.35
N GLY A 145 -1.91 8.16 3.84
CA GLY A 145 -0.66 8.16 4.58
C GLY A 145 -0.01 6.78 4.63
N LEU A 146 0.97 6.59 5.51
CA LEU A 146 1.63 5.29 5.66
C LEU A 146 0.63 4.22 6.11
N SER A 147 0.72 3.04 5.51
CA SER A 147 -0.08 1.86 5.81
C SER A 147 0.79 0.60 5.70
N LEU A 148 0.58 -0.40 6.53
CA LEU A 148 1.31 -1.66 6.47
C LEU A 148 0.52 -2.69 5.65
N LEU A 149 1.08 -3.09 4.51
CA LEU A 149 0.63 -4.24 3.75
C LEU A 149 1.32 -5.49 4.31
N VAL A 150 0.54 -6.50 4.67
CA VAL A 150 1.00 -7.79 5.20
C VAL A 150 0.44 -8.90 4.31
N VAL A 151 1.29 -9.85 3.94
CA VAL A 151 0.96 -11.00 3.10
C VAL A 151 1.43 -12.25 3.84
N GLY A 152 0.53 -13.24 3.96
CA GLY A 152 0.89 -14.59 4.35
C GLY A 152 0.81 -15.52 3.16
N ASP A 153 1.83 -16.34 2.94
CA ASP A 153 1.77 -17.44 1.96
C ASP A 153 1.17 -18.73 2.57
N ARG A 154 0.80 -19.67 1.71
CA ARG A 154 0.28 -21.00 2.13
C ARG A 154 1.34 -21.91 2.75
N LYS A 155 2.62 -21.54 2.68
CA LYS A 155 3.75 -22.25 3.34
C LYS A 155 4.03 -21.70 4.75
N GLY A 156 3.29 -20.67 5.18
CA GLY A 156 3.34 -20.11 6.53
C GLY A 156 4.29 -18.93 6.72
N SER A 157 4.94 -18.42 5.67
CA SER A 157 5.77 -17.20 5.77
C SER A 157 4.91 -15.95 5.81
N VAL A 158 5.30 -14.95 6.61
CA VAL A 158 4.66 -13.63 6.68
C VAL A 158 5.65 -12.53 6.31
N PHE A 159 5.30 -11.78 5.28
CA PHE A 159 6.13 -10.72 4.69
C PHE A 159 5.25 -9.57 4.23
N GLY A 160 5.85 -8.51 3.69
CA GLY A 160 5.09 -7.37 3.19
C GLY A 160 5.91 -6.09 3.17
N GLY A 161 5.23 -4.96 3.36
CA GLY A 161 5.90 -3.67 3.40
C GLY A 161 5.03 -2.54 3.93
N LEU A 162 5.72 -1.53 4.45
CA LEU A 162 5.15 -0.24 4.75
C LEU A 162 5.03 0.54 3.43
N VAL A 163 3.80 0.84 3.02
CA VAL A 163 3.45 1.52 1.77
C VAL A 163 2.82 2.89 2.04
N GLU A 164 2.81 3.76 1.05
CA GLU A 164 2.09 5.03 1.11
C GLU A 164 0.73 4.89 0.42
N ALA A 165 -0.34 5.06 1.20
CA ALA A 165 -1.73 4.99 0.76
C ALA A 165 -2.31 6.40 0.48
N PRO A 166 -3.33 6.54 -0.41
CA PRO A 166 -4.00 5.47 -1.13
C PRO A 166 -3.11 4.80 -2.17
N LEU A 167 -3.37 3.52 -2.41
CA LEU A 167 -2.75 2.73 -3.46
C LEU A 167 -3.51 3.02 -4.76
N LEU A 168 -2.90 3.82 -5.64
CA LEU A 168 -3.56 4.37 -6.83
C LEU A 168 -3.05 3.66 -8.08
N PRO A 169 -3.86 2.77 -8.71
CA PRO A 169 -3.48 2.17 -9.98
C PRO A 169 -3.23 3.26 -11.05
N THR A 170 -2.06 3.24 -11.66
CA THR A 170 -1.63 4.21 -12.68
C THR A 170 -0.82 3.52 -13.78
N ASP A 171 -0.76 4.15 -14.95
CA ASP A 171 -0.01 3.61 -16.09
C ASP A 171 1.51 3.70 -15.82
N ASN A 172 2.08 2.61 -15.30
CA ASN A 172 3.51 2.38 -15.09
C ASN A 172 4.24 3.43 -14.21
N LYS A 173 3.54 4.14 -13.33
CA LYS A 173 4.14 5.15 -12.44
C LYS A 173 4.27 4.65 -11.01
N TYR A 174 5.49 4.71 -10.48
CA TYR A 174 5.75 4.41 -9.08
C TYR A 174 5.26 5.54 -8.15
N GLN A 175 4.73 5.16 -6.99
CA GLN A 175 4.32 6.05 -5.90
C GLN A 175 5.11 5.78 -4.61
N GLY A 176 4.98 6.70 -3.64
CA GLY A 176 5.59 6.61 -2.32
C GLY A 176 6.89 7.41 -2.13
N THR A 177 7.38 7.37 -0.89
CA THR A 177 8.57 8.10 -0.41
C THR A 177 9.61 7.15 0.19
N ASN A 178 10.79 7.66 0.53
CA ASN A 178 11.85 6.88 1.19
C ASN A 178 11.55 6.50 2.66
N SER A 179 10.35 6.78 3.16
CA SER A 179 9.88 6.37 4.49
C SER A 179 9.27 4.96 4.52
N THR A 180 9.12 4.31 3.36
CA THR A 180 8.67 2.92 3.21
C THR A 180 9.74 1.91 3.65
N PHE A 181 9.35 0.64 3.77
CA PHE A 181 10.26 -0.50 3.91
C PHE A 181 9.56 -1.78 3.45
N VAL A 182 10.31 -2.84 3.17
CA VAL A 182 9.77 -4.21 3.06
C VAL A 182 10.30 -5.09 4.19
N PHE A 183 9.58 -6.16 4.52
CA PHE A 183 9.98 -7.08 5.59
C PHE A 183 9.69 -8.55 5.26
N SER A 184 10.35 -9.45 5.99
CA SER A 184 10.16 -10.90 5.93
C SER A 184 10.41 -11.52 7.30
N ASP A 185 9.56 -12.45 7.73
CA ASP A 185 9.67 -13.15 9.02
C ASP A 185 10.49 -14.45 8.99
N LYS A 186 11.02 -14.86 7.82
CA LYS A 186 11.66 -16.18 7.61
C LYS A 186 12.79 -16.53 8.57
N SER A 187 13.42 -15.53 9.18
CA SER A 187 14.42 -15.67 10.24
C SER A 187 13.83 -15.98 11.63
N GLY A 188 12.52 -16.21 11.74
CA GLY A 188 11.78 -16.34 13.01
C GLY A 188 11.49 -15.00 13.71
N GLN A 189 12.07 -13.90 13.22
CA GLN A 189 11.77 -12.51 13.58
C GLN A 189 11.76 -11.66 12.30
N PRO A 190 10.96 -10.58 12.22
CA PRO A 190 10.90 -9.71 11.04
C PRO A 190 12.24 -9.02 10.74
N THR A 191 12.86 -9.39 9.62
CA THR A 191 13.98 -8.65 9.04
C THR A 191 13.44 -7.48 8.22
N ILE A 192 13.91 -6.26 8.48
CA ILE A 192 13.44 -5.02 7.85
C ILE A 192 14.46 -4.51 6.82
N TYR A 193 14.00 -4.33 5.58
CA TYR A 193 14.79 -3.80 4.48
C TYR A 193 14.30 -2.39 4.13
N ARG A 194 15.15 -1.38 4.39
CA ARG A 194 14.86 0.03 4.11
C ARG A 194 15.40 0.45 2.74
N PRO A 195 14.87 1.52 2.12
CA PRO A 195 15.36 2.04 0.86
C PRO A 195 16.88 2.25 0.82
N THR A 196 17.53 1.72 -0.22
CA THR A 196 18.97 1.87 -0.46
C THR A 196 19.35 3.27 -0.92
N GLY A 197 18.39 4.02 -1.47
CA GLY A 197 18.61 5.29 -2.15
C GLY A 197 19.02 5.16 -3.63
N ALA A 198 19.21 3.94 -4.15
CA ALA A 198 19.62 3.71 -5.54
C ALA A 198 18.58 4.16 -6.57
N ASN A 199 17.29 4.05 -6.23
CA ASN A 199 16.17 4.48 -7.06
C ASN A 199 14.94 4.86 -6.20
N ARG A 200 13.81 5.16 -6.84
CA ARG A 200 12.53 5.53 -6.19
C ARG A 200 11.38 4.59 -6.54
N PHE A 201 11.68 3.33 -6.84
CA PHE A 201 10.71 2.34 -7.32
C PHE A 201 9.99 1.63 -6.16
N TYR A 202 9.36 2.40 -5.26
CA TYR A 202 8.85 1.91 -3.98
C TYR A 202 7.60 1.04 -4.08
N THR A 203 6.55 1.57 -4.72
CA THR A 203 5.25 0.90 -4.93
C THR A 203 4.79 1.19 -6.35
N LEU A 204 4.39 0.15 -7.09
CA LEU A 204 3.76 0.24 -8.40
C LEU A 204 2.38 -0.41 -8.33
N CYS A 205 1.35 0.36 -8.63
CA CYS A 205 -0.03 -0.11 -8.65
C CYS A 205 -0.52 -0.15 -10.10
N SER A 206 -0.96 -1.32 -10.55
CA SER A 206 -1.66 -1.53 -11.82
C SER A 206 -3.07 -2.07 -11.54
N LYS A 207 -3.95 -2.11 -12.54
CA LYS A 207 -5.23 -2.83 -12.44
C LYS A 207 -5.02 -4.34 -12.27
N ASP A 208 -3.95 -4.85 -12.87
CA ASP A 208 -3.69 -6.29 -12.99
C ASP A 208 -2.74 -6.83 -11.90
N PHE A 209 -2.05 -5.94 -11.18
CA PHE A 209 -1.09 -6.31 -10.14
C PHE A 209 -0.76 -5.17 -9.17
N LEU A 210 -0.25 -5.53 -8.00
CA LEU A 210 0.41 -4.65 -7.04
C LEU A 210 1.85 -5.12 -6.82
N ALA A 211 2.81 -4.22 -6.94
CA ALA A 211 4.23 -4.54 -6.74
C ALA A 211 4.94 -3.54 -5.81
N LEU A 212 5.86 -4.04 -4.99
CA LEU A 212 6.75 -3.26 -4.14
C LEU A 212 8.21 -3.50 -4.53
N GLY A 213 9.02 -2.43 -4.54
CA GLY A 213 10.47 -2.48 -4.67
C GLY A 213 10.95 -2.99 -6.02
N GLY A 214 11.15 -2.10 -6.99
CA GLY A 214 11.70 -2.43 -8.31
C GLY A 214 13.22 -2.25 -8.42
N GLY A 215 13.69 -2.03 -9.66
CA GLY A 215 15.12 -2.03 -10.02
C GLY A 215 15.62 -3.46 -10.14
N GLY A 216 15.37 -4.07 -11.30
CA GLY A 216 15.45 -5.51 -11.51
C GLY A 216 14.08 -6.17 -11.41
N ARG A 217 13.91 -7.11 -10.46
CA ARG A 217 12.62 -7.74 -10.14
C ARG A 217 11.95 -7.03 -8.96
N PHE A 218 10.74 -7.47 -8.62
CA PHE A 218 9.99 -6.92 -7.49
C PHE A 218 10.32 -7.61 -6.17
N ALA A 219 10.48 -6.83 -5.10
CA ALA A 219 10.59 -7.35 -3.74
C ALA A 219 9.32 -8.12 -3.33
N LEU A 220 8.16 -7.62 -3.74
CA LEU A 220 6.87 -8.27 -3.64
C LEU A 220 6.04 -7.95 -4.89
N TYR A 221 5.38 -8.95 -5.46
CA TYR A 221 4.36 -8.83 -6.51
C TYR A 221 3.14 -9.66 -6.09
N LEU A 222 1.94 -9.13 -6.33
CA LEU A 222 0.65 -9.79 -6.15
C LEU A 222 -0.19 -9.56 -7.41
N ASP A 223 -0.92 -10.58 -7.84
CA ASP A 223 -1.88 -10.47 -8.95
C ASP A 223 -3.19 -9.72 -8.57
N SER A 224 -4.06 -9.50 -9.55
CA SER A 224 -5.34 -8.81 -9.39
C SER A 224 -6.36 -9.56 -8.53
N GLU A 225 -6.24 -10.89 -8.47
CA GLU A 225 -7.08 -11.77 -7.67
C GLU A 225 -6.51 -11.98 -6.25
N LEU A 226 -5.31 -11.48 -5.94
CA LEU A 226 -4.61 -11.70 -4.67
C LEU A 226 -4.51 -13.20 -4.30
N LEU A 227 -4.36 -14.06 -5.32
CA LEU A 227 -4.25 -15.51 -5.19
C LEU A 227 -2.79 -15.97 -5.33
N HIS A 228 -2.05 -15.36 -6.25
CA HIS A 228 -0.66 -15.70 -6.51
C HIS A 228 0.23 -14.45 -6.41
N GLY A 229 1.48 -14.69 -6.05
CA GLY A 229 2.48 -13.64 -5.98
C GLY A 229 3.88 -14.16 -6.26
N SER A 230 4.79 -13.21 -6.45
CA SER A 230 6.22 -13.50 -6.54
C SER A 230 7.05 -12.53 -5.72
N SER A 231 8.27 -12.94 -5.38
CA SER A 231 9.20 -12.19 -4.55
C SER A 231 10.63 -12.47 -4.98
N ALA A 232 11.41 -11.41 -5.13
CA ALA A 232 12.78 -11.46 -5.58
C ALA A 232 13.65 -10.43 -4.85
N CYS A 233 14.94 -10.39 -5.18
CA CYS A 233 15.76 -9.25 -4.83
C CYS A 233 15.35 -8.00 -5.63
N SER A 234 15.45 -6.84 -4.98
CA SER A 234 15.25 -5.53 -5.59
C SER A 234 16.41 -4.59 -5.24
N GLU A 235 16.82 -3.75 -6.18
CA GLU A 235 17.77 -2.66 -5.89
C GLU A 235 17.16 -1.62 -4.92
N THR A 236 15.84 -1.42 -4.97
CA THR A 236 15.14 -0.42 -4.15
C THR A 236 15.40 -0.61 -2.66
N TYR A 237 15.31 -1.85 -2.17
CA TYR A 237 15.43 -2.18 -0.74
C TYR A 237 16.65 -3.04 -0.39
N GLY A 238 17.42 -3.50 -1.39
CA GLY A 238 18.55 -4.41 -1.17
C GLY A 238 18.15 -5.75 -0.53
N ASN A 239 16.88 -6.14 -0.70
CA ASN A 239 16.31 -7.31 -0.04
C ASN A 239 16.69 -8.61 -0.76
N SER A 240 16.65 -9.72 -0.03
CA SER A 240 16.50 -11.06 -0.61
C SER A 240 15.02 -11.37 -0.86
N CYS A 241 14.71 -12.48 -1.55
CA CYS A 241 13.32 -12.99 -1.64
C CYS A 241 12.66 -12.98 -0.26
N LEU A 242 11.49 -12.36 -0.12
CA LEU A 242 10.78 -12.17 1.14
C LEU A 242 9.97 -13.41 1.53
N ALA A 243 9.35 -14.07 0.54
CA ALA A 243 8.65 -15.33 0.71
C ALA A 243 9.61 -16.55 0.79
N ASN A 244 9.09 -17.72 1.18
CA ASN A 244 9.87 -18.96 1.25
C ASN A 244 10.32 -19.49 -0.13
N SER A 245 9.59 -19.16 -1.19
CA SER A 245 9.95 -19.43 -2.59
C SER A 245 9.73 -18.18 -3.45
N GLN A 246 10.37 -18.12 -4.62
CA GLN A 246 10.25 -16.96 -5.50
C GLN A 246 8.82 -16.75 -5.98
N ASP A 247 8.08 -17.83 -6.25
CA ASP A 247 6.65 -17.81 -6.50
C ASP A 247 5.91 -18.43 -5.30
N PHE A 248 4.72 -17.93 -4.98
CA PHE A 248 3.95 -18.39 -3.83
C PHE A 248 2.43 -18.22 -4.05
N ASP A 249 1.66 -19.13 -3.45
CA ASP A 249 0.22 -18.98 -3.30
C ASP A 249 -0.09 -18.19 -2.03
N VAL A 250 -0.96 -17.20 -2.17
CA VAL A 250 -1.43 -16.35 -1.08
C VAL A 250 -2.39 -17.14 -0.18
N LYS A 251 -2.26 -16.93 1.12
CA LYS A 251 -3.19 -17.40 2.15
C LYS A 251 -4.12 -16.26 2.61
N GLU A 252 -3.55 -15.10 2.92
CA GLU A 252 -4.27 -13.90 3.34
C GLU A 252 -3.43 -12.66 3.01
N VAL A 253 -4.08 -11.54 2.68
CA VAL A 253 -3.50 -10.19 2.61
C VAL A 253 -4.24 -9.28 3.57
N GLU A 254 -3.52 -8.51 4.38
CA GLU A 254 -4.06 -7.48 5.27
C GLU A 254 -3.46 -6.09 4.94
N LEU A 255 -4.25 -5.03 5.07
CA LEU A 255 -3.79 -3.64 4.97
C LEU A 255 -4.19 -2.87 6.25
N TRP A 256 -3.19 -2.43 7.00
CA TRP A 256 -3.35 -1.72 8.26
C TRP A 256 -3.04 -0.22 8.12
N GLY A 257 -3.98 0.64 8.48
CA GLY A 257 -3.80 2.10 8.52
C GLY A 257 -3.46 2.61 9.91
N PHE A 258 -2.62 3.64 10.01
CA PHE A 258 -2.21 4.25 11.28
C PHE A 258 -3.01 5.52 11.58
N VAL A 259 -4.11 5.37 12.33
CA VAL A 259 -5.14 6.39 12.54
C VAL A 259 -4.92 7.16 13.85
N TYR A 260 -5.17 8.47 13.84
CA TYR A 260 -5.16 9.28 15.06
C TYR A 260 -6.31 8.87 15.99
N GLY A 261 -6.10 8.92 17.31
CA GLY A 261 -7.14 8.56 18.30
C GLY A 261 -8.46 9.29 18.09
N SER A 262 -8.42 10.58 17.72
CA SER A 262 -9.59 11.43 17.43
C SER A 262 -10.39 11.04 16.17
N LYS A 263 -9.87 10.13 15.33
CA LYS A 263 -10.51 9.61 14.11
C LYS A 263 -10.71 8.10 14.14
N TYR A 264 -10.34 7.43 15.22
CA TYR A 264 -10.32 5.97 15.29
C TYR A 264 -11.70 5.35 15.06
N ASP A 265 -12.72 5.75 15.81
CA ASP A 265 -14.05 5.13 15.74
C ASP A 265 -14.76 5.41 14.40
N GLU A 266 -14.54 6.59 13.82
CA GLU A 266 -15.04 6.98 12.50
C GLU A 266 -14.46 6.08 11.39
N ILE A 267 -13.13 5.93 11.35
CA ILE A 267 -12.46 5.09 10.34
C ILE A 267 -12.73 3.60 10.58
N LEU A 268 -12.88 3.16 11.85
CA LEU A 268 -13.25 1.79 12.19
C LEU A 268 -14.67 1.43 11.73
N ALA A 269 -15.64 2.34 11.89
CA ALA A 269 -16.98 2.15 11.36
C ALA A 269 -16.96 2.01 9.82
N LEU A 270 -16.24 2.89 9.13
CA LEU A 270 -16.10 2.85 7.67
C LEU A 270 -15.34 1.61 7.15
N SER A 271 -14.33 1.12 7.87
CA SER A 271 -13.61 -0.10 7.46
C SER A 271 -14.50 -1.34 7.61
N ARG A 272 -15.38 -1.39 8.62
CA ARG A 272 -16.32 -2.48 8.89
C ARG A 272 -17.52 -2.51 7.95
N THR A 273 -17.87 -1.42 7.27
CA THR A 273 -18.91 -1.44 6.24
C THR A 273 -18.49 -2.36 5.09
N THR A 274 -19.19 -3.49 4.96
CA THR A 274 -19.23 -4.28 3.74
C THR A 274 -19.94 -3.44 2.68
N GLU A 275 -19.35 -3.27 1.50
CA GLU A 275 -20.02 -2.49 0.46
C GLU A 275 -21.16 -3.29 -0.16
N SER A 276 -22.37 -3.08 0.35
CA SER A 276 -23.57 -3.11 -0.46
C SER A 276 -23.62 -1.86 -1.36
N ILE A 277 -22.68 -1.76 -2.31
CA ILE A 277 -22.76 -0.81 -3.44
C ILE A 277 -22.93 -1.63 -4.72
N CYS A 278 -24.06 -2.34 -4.77
CA CYS A 278 -24.67 -2.82 -6.00
C CYS A 278 -26.01 -2.11 -6.17
N ARG A 279 -26.35 -1.75 -7.42
CA ARG A 279 -27.53 -0.98 -7.86
C ARG A 279 -27.51 0.52 -7.57
N TRP A 280 -27.10 1.28 -8.58
CA TRP A 280 -27.99 2.30 -9.16
C TRP A 280 -28.06 2.04 -10.66
N SER A 281 -29.28 1.94 -11.17
CA SER A 281 -29.60 1.70 -12.58
C SER A 281 -29.39 2.94 -13.44
#